data_AF-A0AA43EDC2-F1
#
_entry.id   AF-A0AA43EDC2-F1
#
_cell.length_a   1.000
_cell.length_b   1.000
_cell.length_c   1.000
_cell.angle_alpha   90.00
_cell.angle_beta   90.00
_cell.angle_gamma   90.00
#
_symmetry.space_group_name_H-M   'P 1'
#
loop_
_entity.id
_entity.type
_entity.pdbx_description
1 polymer ?
#
loop_
_entity_poly.entity_id
_entity_poly.type
_entity_poly.pdbx_seq_one_letter_code
_entity_poly.pdbx_strand_id
1 'polypeptide(L)'
;MNGTSHMAPRRCIRLLTVLLAALLLAGATAPTHAGDKPPFSARSGLDTARDAALSWAADARLIYVENDEPVSTEGTAVRWGYLFHSQNRGKARGYSVRDGKIIEAFDLGFDFDAPPLPDTWVDSATALAAAQEKAGAKFCLEHGGSLSSMLLVRGAFYEREPDASTWALVYTSETEPALFVVVDATQGKVVRTWRG
;
A
#
# COMPACT_ATOMS: atom_id res chain seq x y z
N MET A 1 48.97 -10.01 -49.41
CA MET A 1 48.74 -10.73 -48.14
C MET A 1 47.35 -11.36 -48.25
N ASN A 2 47.18 -12.48 -48.96
CA ASN A 2 47.37 -13.88 -48.51
C ASN A 2 46.78 -14.14 -47.11
N GLY A 3 45.67 -14.88 -47.08
CA GLY A 3 45.00 -15.33 -45.85
C GLY A 3 43.69 -16.09 -46.13
N THR A 4 43.77 -17.16 -46.93
CA THR A 4 42.73 -18.17 -47.13
C THR A 4 42.63 -19.11 -45.91
N SER A 5 41.42 -19.43 -45.46
CA SER A 5 41.08 -20.70 -44.75
C SER A 5 39.57 -20.79 -44.64
N HIS A 6 38.89 -21.68 -45.38
CA HIS A 6 38.79 -23.14 -45.28
C HIS A 6 37.49 -23.57 -44.59
N MET A 7 36.65 -24.24 -45.39
CA MET A 7 35.35 -24.79 -45.05
C MET A 7 35.47 -26.29 -44.72
N ALA A 8 34.55 -26.75 -43.85
CA ALA A 8 34.05 -28.13 -43.63
C ALA A 8 34.95 -29.12 -42.82
N PRO A 9 34.40 -30.19 -42.17
CA PRO A 9 33.07 -30.80 -42.33
C PRO A 9 32.31 -31.24 -41.04
N ARG A 10 31.06 -31.69 -41.24
CA ARG A 10 30.17 -32.40 -40.30
C ARG A 10 30.62 -33.84 -40.03
N ARG A 11 30.56 -34.32 -38.77
CA ARG A 11 30.32 -35.73 -38.32
C ARG A 11 29.74 -35.65 -36.89
N CYS A 12 28.49 -36.02 -36.58
CA CYS A 12 27.96 -37.38 -36.34
C CYS A 12 28.85 -38.24 -35.40
N ILE A 13 28.38 -38.53 -34.17
CA ILE A 13 28.27 -39.87 -33.55
C ILE A 13 27.83 -39.74 -32.08
N ARG A 14 26.83 -40.55 -31.73
CA ARG A 14 26.27 -40.79 -30.40
C ARG A 14 27.22 -41.62 -29.54
N LEU A 15 27.36 -41.30 -28.25
CA LEU A 15 27.74 -42.23 -27.17
C LEU A 15 27.44 -41.51 -25.83
N LEU A 16 26.22 -41.61 -25.32
CA LEU A 16 25.84 -42.57 -24.27
C LEU A 16 26.99 -42.88 -23.30
N THR A 17 27.15 -42.06 -22.26
CA THR A 17 27.79 -42.49 -21.02
C THR A 17 26.85 -42.12 -19.88
N VAL A 18 26.14 -43.13 -19.40
CA VAL A 18 25.40 -43.12 -18.15
C VAL A 18 26.44 -43.05 -17.04
N LEU A 19 26.50 -41.93 -16.32
CA LEU A 19 27.13 -41.90 -15.00
C LEU A 19 26.15 -41.32 -13.99
N LEU A 20 25.77 -42.21 -13.09
CA LEU A 20 25.02 -42.07 -11.86
C LEU A 20 25.52 -40.84 -11.06
N ALA A 21 24.70 -39.80 -10.96
CA ALA A 21 24.88 -38.70 -10.01
C ALA A 21 23.62 -38.64 -9.12
N ALA A 22 23.65 -39.45 -8.06
CA ALA A 22 22.83 -39.23 -6.88
C ALA A 22 23.53 -38.20 -5.98
N LEU A 23 22.73 -37.43 -5.23
CA LEU A 23 23.09 -36.38 -4.28
C LEU A 23 23.48 -35.01 -4.87
N LEU A 24 22.47 -34.12 -4.93
CA LEU A 24 22.41 -32.86 -4.16
C LEU A 24 21.23 -32.05 -4.70
N LEU A 25 20.00 -32.38 -4.28
CA LEU A 25 18.97 -31.35 -4.15
C LEU A 25 19.35 -30.49 -2.95
N ALA A 26 20.36 -29.63 -3.14
CA ALA A 26 20.49 -28.44 -2.33
C ALA A 26 19.26 -27.58 -2.68
N GLY A 27 18.19 -27.77 -1.92
CA GLY A 27 17.08 -26.83 -1.91
C GLY A 27 17.69 -25.48 -1.56
N ALA A 28 17.80 -24.61 -2.55
CA ALA A 28 18.13 -23.22 -2.34
C ALA A 28 16.94 -22.61 -1.60
N THR A 29 16.92 -22.75 -0.27
CA THR A 29 16.14 -21.86 0.57
C THR A 29 16.75 -20.50 0.37
N ALA A 30 16.12 -19.68 -0.48
CA ALA A 30 16.41 -18.25 -0.51
C ALA A 30 16.43 -17.77 0.95
N PRO A 31 17.41 -16.95 1.36
CA PRO A 31 17.43 -16.43 2.71
C PRO A 31 16.11 -15.71 2.96
N THR A 32 15.21 -16.34 3.71
CA THR A 32 14.12 -15.63 4.35
C THR A 32 14.79 -14.63 5.26
N HIS A 33 14.80 -13.36 4.89
CA HIS A 33 15.23 -12.27 5.77
C HIS A 33 14.41 -12.38 7.05
N ALA A 34 15.01 -12.98 8.07
CA ALA A 34 14.46 -13.05 9.42
C ALA A 34 14.49 -11.63 9.97
N GLY A 35 13.45 -10.86 9.68
CA GLY A 35 13.37 -9.44 10.03
C GLY A 35 12.08 -8.77 9.59
N ASP A 36 11.53 -9.13 8.42
CA ASP A 36 10.36 -8.44 7.88
C ASP A 36 9.10 -9.22 8.27
N LYS A 37 8.32 -8.70 9.23
CA LYS A 37 6.97 -9.21 9.44
C LYS A 37 6.14 -8.98 8.16
N PRO A 38 5.14 -9.83 7.91
CA PRO A 38 4.29 -9.67 6.74
C PRO A 38 3.58 -8.30 6.77
N PRO A 39 3.41 -7.66 5.59
CA PRO A 39 2.53 -6.52 5.43
C PRO A 39 1.15 -6.78 6.07
N PHE A 40 0.52 -5.71 6.56
CA PHE A 40 -0.78 -5.78 7.24
C PHE A 40 -1.75 -4.73 6.70
N SER A 41 -3.04 -4.93 6.94
CA SER A 41 -4.09 -3.99 6.53
C SER A 41 -4.11 -2.74 7.40
N ALA A 42 -4.72 -1.65 6.91
CA ALA A 42 -4.82 -0.41 7.65
C ALA A 42 -5.52 -0.58 9.01
N ARG A 43 -6.55 -1.43 9.12
CA ARG A 43 -7.24 -1.65 10.40
C ARG A 43 -6.39 -2.43 11.40
N SER A 44 -5.49 -3.30 10.93
CA SER A 44 -4.71 -4.19 11.81
C SER A 44 -3.72 -3.44 12.72
N GLY A 45 -3.26 -2.25 12.34
CA GLY A 45 -2.39 -1.41 13.19
C GLY A 45 -3.14 -0.41 14.08
N LEU A 46 -4.45 -0.25 13.88
CA LEU A 46 -5.23 0.82 14.48
C LEU A 46 -5.29 0.74 16.02
N ASP A 47 -5.44 -0.45 16.59
CA ASP A 47 -5.58 -0.58 18.04
C ASP A 47 -4.31 -0.14 18.77
N THR A 48 -3.13 -0.48 18.22
CA THR A 48 -1.84 -0.03 18.75
C THR A 48 -1.72 1.50 18.71
N ALA A 49 -2.10 2.13 17.59
CA ALA A 49 -2.07 3.58 17.46
C ALA A 49 -3.11 4.26 18.37
N ARG A 50 -4.31 3.68 18.51
CA ARG A 50 -5.39 4.18 19.36
C ARG A 50 -4.99 4.17 20.83
N ASP A 51 -4.41 3.08 21.32
CA ASP A 51 -3.97 2.99 22.73
C ASP A 51 -2.90 4.05 23.05
N ALA A 52 -1.96 4.26 22.11
CA ALA A 52 -0.95 5.31 22.22
C ALA A 52 -1.56 6.71 22.18
N ALA A 53 -2.56 6.94 21.33
CA ALA A 53 -3.28 8.20 21.22
C ALA A 53 -4.10 8.52 22.47
N LEU A 54 -4.82 7.55 23.03
CA LEU A 54 -5.60 7.71 24.26
C LEU A 54 -4.72 7.94 25.48
N SER A 55 -3.52 7.35 25.51
CA SER A 55 -2.50 7.63 26.52
C SER A 55 -1.94 9.06 26.40
N TRP A 56 -1.85 9.60 25.19
CA TRP A 56 -1.45 10.97 24.96
C TRP A 56 -2.56 11.98 25.32
N ALA A 57 -3.81 11.70 24.93
CA ALA A 57 -4.97 12.50 25.29
C ALA A 57 -6.24 11.63 25.34
N ALA A 58 -6.96 11.66 26.46
CA ALA A 58 -8.16 10.84 26.68
C ALA A 58 -9.31 11.13 25.69
N ASP A 59 -9.33 12.32 25.11
CA ASP A 59 -10.29 12.75 24.10
C ASP A 59 -9.76 12.59 22.65
N ALA A 60 -8.60 11.97 22.46
CA ALA A 60 -8.06 11.75 21.11
C ALA A 60 -9.05 10.99 20.23
N ARG A 61 -9.25 11.46 18.99
CA ARG A 61 -10.09 10.83 17.97
C ARG A 61 -9.33 10.70 16.66
N LEU A 62 -9.48 9.56 16.00
CA LEU A 62 -8.87 9.31 14.70
C LEU A 62 -9.50 10.22 13.64
N ILE A 63 -8.67 10.91 12.87
CA ILE A 63 -9.12 11.83 11.80
C ILE A 63 -8.57 11.46 10.42
N TYR A 64 -7.49 10.67 10.37
CA TYR A 64 -6.81 10.35 9.13
C TYR A 64 -6.00 9.04 9.24
N VAL A 65 -5.95 8.28 8.15
CA VAL A 65 -5.11 7.08 7.99
C VAL A 65 -4.45 7.13 6.62
N GLU A 66 -3.17 6.75 6.51
CA GLU A 66 -2.48 6.61 5.22
C GLU A 66 -1.44 5.49 5.23
N ASN A 67 -1.05 5.02 4.05
CA ASN A 67 0.12 4.18 3.92
C ASN A 67 1.40 5.05 3.92
N ASP A 68 2.34 4.75 4.82
CA ASP A 68 3.64 5.43 4.88
C ASP A 68 4.70 4.71 4.00
N GLU A 69 4.33 3.57 3.42
CA GLU A 69 5.14 2.68 2.60
C GLU A 69 4.27 2.09 1.49
N PRO A 70 4.84 1.54 0.41
CA PRO A 70 4.06 0.97 -0.69
C PRO A 70 3.03 -0.08 -0.25
N VAL A 71 1.85 -0.03 -0.87
CA VAL A 71 0.75 -0.96 -0.65
C VAL A 71 0.84 -2.12 -1.66
N SER A 72 0.68 -3.35 -1.16
CA SER A 72 0.65 -4.58 -1.96
C SER A 72 -0.64 -4.71 -2.77
N THR A 73 -0.70 -5.69 -3.67
CA THR A 73 -1.90 -6.03 -4.45
C THR A 73 -3.08 -6.47 -3.59
N GLU A 74 -2.84 -6.90 -2.35
CA GLU A 74 -3.83 -7.33 -1.36
C GLU A 74 -4.30 -6.17 -0.47
N GLY A 75 -3.83 -4.94 -0.70
CA GLY A 75 -4.19 -3.77 0.09
C GLY A 75 -3.50 -3.75 1.46
N THR A 76 -2.33 -4.37 1.58
CA THR A 76 -1.54 -4.39 2.81
C THR A 76 -0.27 -3.56 2.66
N ALA A 77 0.24 -2.98 3.74
CA ALA A 77 1.50 -2.23 3.74
C ALA A 77 2.35 -2.64 4.94
N VAL A 78 3.66 -2.46 4.84
CA VAL A 78 4.61 -2.68 5.95
C VAL A 78 4.48 -1.59 7.02
N ARG A 79 3.98 -0.40 6.64
CA ARG A 79 3.80 0.72 7.55
C ARG A 79 2.56 1.54 7.21
N TRP A 80 1.81 1.90 8.25
CA TRP A 80 0.64 2.78 8.17
C TRP A 80 0.80 3.94 9.15
N GLY A 81 0.42 5.13 8.70
CA GLY A 81 0.29 6.34 9.49
C GLY A 81 -1.14 6.55 9.98
N TYR A 82 -1.28 7.00 11.22
CA TYR A 82 -2.57 7.31 11.86
C TYR A 82 -2.47 8.67 12.53
N LEU A 83 -3.42 9.57 12.25
CA LEU A 83 -3.47 10.88 12.87
C LEU A 83 -4.67 10.98 13.80
N PHE A 84 -4.40 11.42 15.02
CA PHE A 84 -5.43 11.65 16.03
C PHE A 84 -5.44 13.12 16.44
N HIS A 85 -6.64 13.67 16.66
CA HIS A 85 -6.83 15.02 17.17
C HIS A 85 -7.45 15.01 18.57
N SER A 86 -7.00 15.91 19.44
CA SER A 86 -7.57 16.15 20.77
C SER A 86 -8.11 17.57 20.83
N GLN A 87 -9.43 17.69 20.99
CA GLN A 87 -10.11 18.99 21.08
C GLN A 87 -9.68 19.76 22.34
N ASN A 88 -9.51 19.05 23.46
CA ASN A 88 -9.08 19.64 24.72
C ASN A 88 -7.65 20.18 24.66
N ARG A 89 -6.79 19.60 23.82
CA ARG A 89 -5.42 20.07 23.61
C ARG A 89 -5.28 21.05 22.44
N GLY A 90 -6.26 21.10 21.53
CA GLY A 90 -6.18 21.86 20.28
C GLY A 90 -4.99 21.43 19.41
N LYS A 91 -4.67 20.13 19.42
CA LYS A 91 -3.48 19.58 18.74
C LYS A 91 -3.81 18.23 18.14
N ALA A 92 -3.03 17.84 17.14
CA ALA A 92 -3.01 16.49 16.63
C ALA A 92 -1.67 15.80 16.89
N ARG A 93 -1.70 14.47 16.91
CA ARG A 93 -0.52 13.62 17.00
C ARG A 93 -0.62 12.49 16.00
N GLY A 94 0.42 12.38 15.16
CA GLY A 94 0.61 11.30 14.20
C GLY A 94 1.37 10.14 14.83
N TYR A 95 1.05 8.93 14.40
CA TYR A 95 1.70 7.69 14.80
C TYR A 95 1.94 6.82 13.57
N SER A 96 3.18 6.41 13.36
CA SER A 96 3.50 5.39 12.34
C SER A 96 3.65 4.03 12.99
N VAL A 97 2.87 3.06 12.52
CA VAL A 97 2.89 1.68 13.01
C VAL A 97 3.59 0.79 11.99
N ARG A 98 4.58 0.04 12.46
CA ARG A 98 5.25 -1.05 11.72
C ARG A 98 5.38 -2.25 12.64
N ASP A 99 5.10 -3.45 12.14
CA ASP A 99 5.25 -4.70 12.88
C ASP A 99 4.46 -4.78 14.20
N GLY A 100 3.33 -4.07 14.27
CA GLY A 100 2.50 -3.94 15.49
C GLY A 100 3.14 -3.08 16.57
N LYS A 101 4.06 -2.19 16.21
CA LYS A 101 4.74 -1.26 17.12
C LYS A 101 4.68 0.16 16.57
N ILE A 102 4.59 1.13 17.46
CA ILE A 102 4.83 2.54 17.13
C ILE A 102 6.33 2.71 16.88
N ILE A 103 6.70 3.08 15.65
CA ILE A 103 8.10 3.39 15.31
C ILE A 103 8.38 4.89 15.28
N GLU A 104 7.32 5.70 15.17
CA GLU A 104 7.41 7.16 15.15
C GLU A 104 6.13 7.77 15.73
N ALA A 105 6.29 8.89 16.44
CA ALA A 105 5.20 9.72 16.91
C ALA A 105 5.60 11.20 16.84
N PHE A 106 4.72 12.05 16.31
CA PHE A 106 5.01 13.47 16.10
C PHE A 106 3.76 14.31 16.32
N ASP A 107 3.95 15.52 16.87
CA ASP A 107 2.87 16.48 17.06
C ASP A 107 2.69 17.30 15.77
N LEU A 108 1.44 17.54 15.39
CA LEU A 108 1.07 18.46 14.31
C LEU A 108 0.19 19.57 14.89
N GLY A 109 0.57 20.81 14.56
CA GLY A 109 -0.29 21.97 14.74
C GLY A 109 -1.01 22.26 13.43
N PHE A 110 -2.33 22.40 13.48
CA PHE A 110 -3.11 22.93 12.37
C PHE A 110 -4.39 23.59 12.87
N ASP A 111 -4.84 24.62 12.15
CA ASP A 111 -5.96 25.48 12.53
C ASP A 111 -7.25 25.16 11.76
N PHE A 112 -7.41 23.92 11.29
CA PHE A 112 -8.63 23.49 10.60
C PHE A 112 -9.41 22.47 11.42
N ASP A 113 -10.73 22.47 11.23
CA ASP A 113 -11.61 21.46 11.81
C ASP A 113 -11.37 20.12 11.10
N ALA A 114 -10.89 19.14 11.86
CA ALA A 114 -10.64 17.79 11.38
C ALA A 114 -11.71 16.85 11.99
N PRO A 115 -12.85 16.67 11.31
CA PRO A 115 -13.93 15.87 11.87
C PRO A 115 -13.48 14.41 12.04
N PRO A 116 -13.82 13.75 13.15
CA PRO A 116 -13.39 12.39 13.41
C PRO A 116 -13.97 11.42 12.37
N LEU A 117 -13.17 10.42 12.04
CA LEU A 117 -13.61 9.24 11.30
C LEU A 117 -14.59 8.43 12.17
N PRO A 118 -15.62 7.79 11.57
CA PRO A 118 -16.45 6.84 12.28
C PRO A 118 -15.64 5.62 12.71
N ASP A 119 -16.09 4.89 13.74
CA ASP A 119 -15.41 3.67 14.21
C ASP A 119 -15.47 2.53 13.16
N THR A 120 -16.50 2.55 12.32
CA THR A 120 -16.77 1.56 11.27
C THR A 120 -16.41 2.12 9.90
N TRP A 121 -15.51 1.42 9.21
CA TRP A 121 -15.13 1.66 7.82
C TRP A 121 -14.55 0.38 7.20
N VAL A 122 -14.73 0.20 5.90
CA VAL A 122 -14.15 -0.91 5.14
C VAL A 122 -12.63 -0.82 5.11
N ASP A 123 -11.96 -1.94 5.34
CA ASP A 123 -10.49 -1.96 5.41
C ASP A 123 -9.82 -1.70 4.05
N SER A 124 -8.52 -1.48 4.07
CA SER A 124 -7.70 -1.13 2.89
C SER A 124 -7.82 -2.14 1.75
N ALA A 125 -7.88 -3.45 2.06
CA ALA A 125 -8.06 -4.50 1.04
C ALA A 125 -9.38 -4.34 0.26
N THR A 126 -10.49 -4.08 0.97
CA THR A 126 -11.81 -3.88 0.35
C THR A 126 -11.84 -2.61 -0.49
N ALA A 127 -11.26 -1.51 0.03
CA ALA A 127 -11.18 -0.26 -0.72
C ALA A 127 -10.33 -0.39 -1.98
N LEU A 128 -9.20 -1.10 -1.89
CA LEU A 128 -8.33 -1.38 -3.03
C LEU A 128 -9.05 -2.22 -4.09
N ALA A 129 -9.71 -3.30 -3.69
CA ALA A 129 -10.44 -4.15 -4.62
C ALA A 129 -11.50 -3.35 -5.42
N ALA A 130 -12.29 -2.51 -4.74
CA ALA A 130 -13.28 -1.66 -5.39
C ALA A 130 -12.65 -0.66 -6.38
N ALA A 131 -11.50 -0.08 -6.01
CA ALA A 131 -10.81 0.85 -6.89
C ALA A 131 -10.19 0.18 -8.12
N GLN A 132 -9.59 -0.99 -7.93
CA GLN A 132 -9.01 -1.82 -8.98
C GLN A 132 -10.07 -2.23 -10.00
N GLU A 133 -11.20 -2.75 -9.51
CA GLU A 133 -12.35 -3.15 -10.35
C GLU A 133 -12.86 -1.99 -11.20
N LYS A 134 -12.96 -0.79 -10.60
CA LYS A 134 -13.56 0.35 -11.29
C LYS A 134 -12.66 1.00 -12.34
N ALA A 135 -11.39 1.23 -12.00
CA ALA A 135 -10.49 2.02 -12.85
C ALA A 135 -8.99 1.72 -12.65
N GLY A 136 -8.58 1.34 -11.44
CA GLY A 136 -7.17 1.15 -11.08
C GLY A 136 -6.46 0.12 -11.96
N ALA A 137 -7.06 -1.06 -12.16
CA ALA A 137 -6.42 -2.14 -12.91
C ALA A 137 -6.21 -1.75 -14.38
N LYS A 138 -7.24 -1.11 -14.98
CA LYS A 138 -7.17 -0.59 -16.35
C LYS A 138 -6.07 0.46 -16.47
N PHE A 139 -6.00 1.39 -15.53
CA PHE A 139 -4.97 2.42 -15.53
C PHE A 139 -3.55 1.85 -15.45
N CYS A 140 -3.33 0.90 -14.54
CA CYS A 140 -2.04 0.20 -14.42
C CYS A 140 -1.67 -0.53 -15.73
N LEU A 141 -2.63 -1.23 -16.34
CA LEU A 141 -2.39 -2.00 -17.56
C LEU A 141 -2.10 -1.11 -18.78
N GLU A 142 -2.90 -0.08 -19.02
CA GLU A 142 -2.81 0.75 -20.23
C GLU A 142 -1.68 1.77 -20.17
N HIS A 143 -1.35 2.25 -18.96
CA HIS A 143 -0.47 3.38 -18.77
C HIS A 143 0.78 3.07 -17.93
N GLY A 144 1.03 1.79 -17.62
CA GLY A 144 2.14 1.40 -16.75
C GLY A 144 2.05 2.02 -15.36
N GLY A 145 0.84 2.35 -14.92
CA GLY A 145 0.60 3.00 -13.65
C GLY A 145 0.81 2.06 -12.45
N SER A 146 0.95 2.65 -11.26
CA SER A 146 1.01 1.92 -10.00
C SER A 146 0.27 2.68 -8.89
N LEU A 147 -0.20 1.97 -7.87
CA LEU A 147 -0.79 2.59 -6.70
C LEU A 147 0.32 3.24 -5.87
N SER A 148 0.24 4.56 -5.70
CA SER A 148 1.18 5.33 -4.88
C SER A 148 0.70 5.45 -3.44
N SER A 149 -0.58 5.78 -3.27
CA SER A 149 -1.12 6.14 -1.95
C SER A 149 -2.57 5.71 -1.77
N MET A 150 -2.89 5.37 -0.53
CA MET A 150 -4.22 5.14 0.01
C MET A 150 -4.35 6.00 1.26
N LEU A 151 -5.36 6.86 1.29
CA LEU A 151 -5.65 7.70 2.44
C LEU A 151 -7.13 7.61 2.79
N LEU A 152 -7.45 7.59 4.08
CA LEU A 152 -8.82 7.62 4.61
C LEU A 152 -9.01 8.92 5.36
N VAL A 153 -10.00 9.70 4.95
CA VAL A 153 -10.34 10.99 5.57
C VAL A 153 -11.82 11.29 5.43
N ARG A 154 -12.34 12.17 6.28
CA ARG A 154 -13.72 12.66 6.20
C ARG A 154 -13.78 14.01 5.48
N GLY A 155 -14.71 14.15 4.54
CA GLY A 155 -15.10 15.41 3.92
C GLY A 155 -14.18 16.01 2.86
N ALA A 156 -13.03 15.40 2.57
CA ALA A 156 -12.06 16.01 1.65
C ALA A 156 -12.33 15.75 0.16
N PHE A 157 -12.93 14.61 -0.21
CA PHE A 157 -12.93 14.14 -1.60
C PHE A 157 -14.32 13.92 -2.23
N TYR A 158 -15.39 14.14 -1.47
CA TYR A 158 -16.76 13.91 -1.93
C TYR A 158 -17.67 15.10 -1.60
N GLU A 159 -17.58 16.15 -2.42
CA GLU A 159 -18.24 17.46 -2.23
C GLU A 159 -19.76 17.39 -2.00
N ARG A 160 -20.43 16.36 -2.55
CA ARG A 160 -21.89 16.18 -2.39
C ARG A 160 -22.28 15.74 -0.98
N GLU A 161 -21.37 15.10 -0.26
CA GLU A 161 -21.56 14.55 1.07
C GLU A 161 -20.33 14.91 1.92
N PRO A 162 -20.21 16.16 2.40
CA PRO A 162 -19.03 16.66 3.13
C PRO A 162 -18.79 15.95 4.47
N ASP A 163 -19.77 15.19 4.97
CA ASP A 163 -19.63 14.35 6.14
C ASP A 163 -19.20 12.91 5.82
N ALA A 164 -19.13 12.53 4.55
CA ALA A 164 -18.74 11.19 4.15
C ALA A 164 -17.25 10.96 4.47
N SER A 165 -16.97 9.78 5.02
CA SER A 165 -15.61 9.26 5.12
C SER A 165 -15.29 8.46 3.87
N THR A 166 -14.14 8.73 3.28
CA THR A 166 -13.75 8.12 2.01
C THR A 166 -12.30 7.68 2.01
N TRP A 167 -12.05 6.53 1.42
CA TRP A 167 -10.73 6.17 0.93
C TRP A 167 -10.46 6.90 -0.39
N ALA A 168 -9.35 7.62 -0.52
CA ALA A 168 -8.84 8.05 -1.80
C ALA A 168 -7.61 7.20 -2.16
N LEU A 169 -7.63 6.61 -3.34
CA LEU A 169 -6.54 5.83 -3.90
C LEU A 169 -5.95 6.60 -5.07
N VAL A 170 -4.64 6.85 -5.00
CA VAL A 170 -3.90 7.65 -5.97
C VAL A 170 -2.98 6.72 -6.75
N TYR A 171 -3.22 6.64 -8.05
CA TYR A 171 -2.37 5.92 -8.98
C TYR A 171 -1.54 6.91 -9.79
N THR A 172 -0.26 6.64 -9.94
CA THR A 172 0.69 7.47 -10.68
C THR A 172 1.26 6.69 -11.86
N SER A 173 1.71 7.41 -12.89
CA SER A 173 2.43 6.90 -14.05
C SER A 173 3.46 7.95 -14.49
N GLU A 174 4.50 7.52 -15.18
CA GLU A 174 5.51 8.43 -15.75
C GLU A 174 5.01 9.20 -16.98
N THR A 175 4.01 8.66 -17.68
CA THR A 175 3.58 9.18 -19.00
C THR A 175 2.23 9.89 -18.97
N GLU A 176 1.54 9.82 -17.84
CA GLU A 176 0.12 10.07 -17.74
C GLU A 176 -0.20 10.78 -16.42
N PRO A 177 -1.18 11.70 -16.38
CA PRO A 177 -1.59 12.32 -15.13
C PRO A 177 -1.98 11.29 -14.05
N ALA A 178 -2.02 11.69 -12.78
CA ALA A 178 -2.43 10.78 -11.72
C ALA A 178 -3.92 10.40 -11.87
N LEU A 179 -4.28 9.15 -11.57
CA LEU A 179 -5.68 8.73 -11.42
C LEU A 179 -6.03 8.74 -9.94
N PHE A 180 -7.12 9.41 -9.60
CA PHE A 180 -7.71 9.38 -8.27
C PHE A 180 -8.99 8.54 -8.32
N VAL A 181 -9.12 7.62 -7.37
CA VAL A 181 -10.32 6.80 -7.17
C VAL A 181 -10.78 6.95 -5.73
N VAL A 182 -12.00 7.44 -5.53
CA VAL A 182 -12.57 7.68 -4.20
C VAL A 182 -13.63 6.65 -3.91
N VAL A 183 -13.45 5.93 -2.82
CA VAL A 183 -14.29 4.85 -2.34
C VAL A 183 -14.97 5.30 -1.04
N ASP A 184 -16.29 5.18 -0.99
CA ASP A 184 -17.05 5.36 0.25
C ASP A 184 -16.55 4.40 1.32
N ALA A 185 -16.12 4.92 2.47
CA ALA A 185 -15.50 4.11 3.50
C ALA A 185 -16.52 3.26 4.27
N THR A 186 -17.82 3.50 4.16
CA THR A 186 -18.85 2.69 4.82
C THR A 186 -19.28 1.52 3.96
N GLN A 187 -19.43 1.75 2.66
CA GLN A 187 -20.02 0.81 1.70
C GLN A 187 -18.98 0.10 0.83
N GLY A 188 -17.75 0.62 0.74
CA GLY A 188 -16.73 0.10 -0.16
C GLY A 188 -17.06 0.30 -1.64
N LYS A 189 -17.85 1.32 -1.98
CA LYS A 189 -18.23 1.62 -3.37
C LYS A 189 -17.48 2.83 -3.90
N VAL A 190 -17.04 2.78 -5.16
CA VAL A 190 -16.45 3.96 -5.81
C VAL A 190 -17.52 5.03 -6.03
N VAL A 191 -17.30 6.21 -5.46
CA VAL A 191 -18.19 7.38 -5.57
C VAL A 191 -17.67 8.43 -6.54
N ARG A 192 -16.36 8.46 -6.81
CA ARG A 192 -15.74 9.43 -7.72
C ARG A 192 -14.45 8.88 -8.33
N THR A 193 -14.17 9.28 -9.57
CA THR A 193 -12.86 9.10 -10.22
C THR A 193 -12.51 10.35 -11.00
N TRP A 194 -11.25 10.77 -11.00
CA TRP A 194 -10.76 11.85 -11.88
C TRP A 194 -9.28 11.71 -12.20
N ARG A 195 -8.82 12.50 -13.17
CA ARG A 195 -7.41 12.63 -13.56
C ARG A 195 -6.87 13.96 -13.03
N GLY A 196 -5.65 13.93 -12.50
CA GLY A 196 -4.91 15.13 -12.09
C GLY A 196 -4.46 15.98 -13.27
#